data_AF-A0A961IIC6-F1
#
_entry.id   AF-A0A961IIC6-F1
#
_cell.length_a   1.000
_cell.length_b   1.000
_cell.length_c   1.000
_cell.angle_alpha   90.00
_cell.angle_beta   90.00
_cell.angle_gamma   90.00
#
_symmetry.space_group_name_H-M   'P 1'
#
loop_
_entity.id
_entity.type
_entity.pdbx_description
1 polymer ?
#
loop_
_entity_poly.entity_id
_entity_poly.type
_entity_poly.pdbx_seq_one_letter_code
_entity_poly.pdbx_strand_id
1 'polypeptide(L)' 'MRVFISATIEDLKAYRSALQAVLLQQDHQPLMIETAPPGSNTSRRERMKLIQEADVFIGI' A
#
# COMPACT_ATOMS: atom_id res chain seq x y z
N MET A 1 -0.08 -6.79 -12.48
CA MET A 1 -0.76 -5.49 -12.23
C MET A 1 -0.25 -4.91 -10.92
N ARG A 2 0.11 -3.63 -10.88
CA ARG A 2 0.58 -2.93 -9.67
C ARG A 2 -0.61 -2.38 -8.89
N VAL A 3 -0.76 -2.82 -7.65
CA VAL A 3 -1.91 -2.46 -6.81
C VAL A 3 -1.42 -1.72 -5.59
N PHE A 4 -1.78 -0.45 -5.45
CA PHE A 4 -1.46 0.33 -4.26
C PHE A 4 -2.58 0.24 -3.24
N ILE A 5 -2.23 -0.14 -2.01
CA ILE A 5 -3.16 -0.24 -0.89
C ILE A 5 -2.86 0.86 0.12
N SER A 6 -3.87 1.69 0.36
CA SER A 6 -3.87 2.70 1.42
C SER A 6 -4.89 2.30 2.48
N ALA A 7 -4.43 2.07 3.70
CA ALA A 7 -5.29 1.81 4.86
C ALA A 7 -4.71 2.50 6.11
N THR A 8 -5.47 2.50 7.20
CA THR A 8 -4.95 2.98 8.49
C THR A 8 -3.78 2.11 8.97
N ILE A 9 -3.01 2.60 9.94
CA ILE A 9 -1.91 1.82 10.54
C ILE A 9 -2.46 0.56 11.22
N GLU A 10 -3.64 0.64 11.82
CA GLU A 10 -4.31 -0.46 12.51
C GLU A 10 -4.75 -1.55 11.51
N ASP A 11 -5.36 -1.13 10.40
CA ASP A 11 -5.79 -2.05 9.34
C ASP A 11 -4.61 -2.68 8.61
N LEU A 12 -3.54 -1.92 8.34
CA LEU A 12 -2.31 -2.48 7.78
C LEU A 12 -1.71 -3.53 8.70
N LYS A 13 -1.73 -3.34 10.03
CA LYS A 13 -1.25 -4.37 10.96
C LYS A 13 -2.12 -5.62 10.93
N ALA A 14 -3.43 -5.46 10.80
CA ALA A 14 -4.38 -6.57 10.80
C ALA A 14 -4.38 -7.37 9.48
N TYR A 15 -4.33 -6.69 8.34
CA TYR A 15 -4.67 -7.27 7.03
C TYR A 15 -3.52 -7.33 6.03
N ARG A 16 -2.36 -6.71 6.28
CA ARG A 16 -1.24 -6.63 5.32
C ARG A 16 -0.83 -7.98 4.75
N SER A 17 -0.59 -8.97 5.61
CA SER A 17 -0.13 -10.30 5.18
C SER A 17 -1.18 -11.01 4.33
N ALA A 18 -2.46 -10.90 4.68
CA ALA A 18 -3.56 -11.52 3.95
C ALA A 18 -3.75 -10.86 2.58
N LEU A 19 -3.80 -9.52 2.53
CA LEU A 19 -3.95 -8.77 1.28
C LEU A 19 -2.77 -9.01 0.33
N GLN A 20 -1.56 -9.00 0.87
CA GLN A 20 -0.35 -9.28 0.08
C GLN A 20 -0.39 -10.71 -0.49
N ALA A 21 -0.76 -11.72 0.31
CA ALA A 21 -0.84 -13.10 -0.15
C ALA A 21 -1.88 -13.28 -1.28
N VAL A 22 -3.07 -12.69 -1.13
CA VAL A 22 -4.13 -12.77 -2.15
C VAL A 22 -3.71 -12.11 -3.45
N LEU A 23 -3.09 -10.92 -3.38
CA LEU A 23 -2.63 -10.21 -4.57
C LEU A 23 -1.52 -10.99 -5.30
N LEU A 24 -0.56 -11.55 -4.56
CA LEU A 24 0.50 -12.36 -5.15
C LEU A 24 -0.03 -13.64 -5.80
N GLN A 25 -1.06 -14.28 -5.23
CA GLN A 25 -1.73 -15.43 -5.83
C GLN A 25 -2.43 -15.12 -7.16
N GLN A 26 -2.75 -13.86 -7.41
CA GLN A 26 -3.39 -13.38 -8.64
C GLN A 26 -2.39 -12.74 -9.62
N ASP A 27 -1.08 -12.97 -9.43
CA ASP A 27 -0.01 -12.31 -10.19
C ASP A 27 -0.11 -10.78 -10.17
N HIS A 28 -0.56 -10.23 -9.04
CA HIS A 28 -0.57 -8.80 -8.76
C HIS A 28 0.60 -8.43 -7.87
N GLN A 29 1.20 -7.27 -8.14
CA GLN A 29 2.30 -6.71 -7.39
C GLN A 29 1.75 -5.67 -6.41
N PRO A 30 1.68 -5.97 -5.10
CA PRO A 30 1.26 -4.99 -4.11
C PRO A 30 2.33 -3.90 -3.92
N LEU A 31 1.90 -2.65 -3.96
CA LEU A 31 2.66 -1.47 -3.59
C LEU A 31 2.14 -0.98 -2.22
N MET A 32 2.97 -1.07 -1.19
CA MET A 32 2.59 -0.70 0.18
C MET A 32 3.65 0.21 0.79
N ILE A 33 3.23 1.13 1.66
CA ILE A 33 4.14 2.00 2.40
C ILE A 33 4.59 1.27 3.65
N GLU A 34 5.88 1.23 3.91
CA GLU A 34 6.37 0.91 5.25
C GLU A 34 5.97 2.05 6.17
N THR A 35 5.16 1.75 7.19
CA THR A 35 4.55 2.74 8.09
C THR A 35 5.58 3.78 8.54
N ALA A 36 5.57 4.94 7.89
CA ALA A 36 6.42 6.07 8.26
C ALA A 36 5.77 6.79 9.46
N PRO A 37 6.58 7.35 10.39
CA PRO A 37 6.05 8.11 11.51
C PRO A 37 5.12 9.25 11.05
N PRO A 38 4.03 9.54 11.79
CA PRO A 38 3.15 10.67 11.49
C PRO A 38 3.95 11.97 11.35
N GLY A 39 3.67 12.76 10.31
CA GLY A 39 4.31 14.07 10.11
C GLY A 39 5.61 14.07 9.29
N SER A 40 6.10 12.92 8.82
CA SER A 40 7.23 12.91 7.88
C SER A 40 6.79 13.39 6.49
N ASN A 41 7.44 14.44 5.97
CA ASN A 41 7.23 14.91 4.59
C ASN A 41 7.64 13.84 3.55
N THR A 42 8.56 12.96 3.93
CA THR A 42 8.99 11.79 3.17
C THR A 42 7.80 10.88 2.84
N SER A 43 6.89 10.68 3.80
CA SER A 43 5.71 9.83 3.63
C SER A 43 4.71 10.33 2.58
N ARG A 44 4.61 11.64 2.34
CA ARG A 44 3.67 12.19 1.34
C ARG A 44 4.20 12.04 -0.07
N ARG A 45 5.47 12.36 -0.29
CA ARG A 45 6.11 12.22 -1.61
C ARG A 45 6.17 10.76 -2.04
N GLU A 46 6.53 9.86 -1.13
CA GLU A 46 6.53 8.41 -1.38
C GLU A 46 5.13 7.88 -1.69
N ARG A 47 4.12 8.30 -0.92
CA ARG A 47 2.71 7.99 -1.21
C ARG A 47 2.30 8.40 -2.61
N MET A 48 2.60 9.63 -3.00
CA MET A 48 2.27 10.14 -4.33
C MET A 48 2.97 9.35 -5.44
N LYS A 49 4.24 8.97 -5.23
CA LYS A 49 4.98 8.14 -6.17
C LYS A 49 4.34 6.75 -6.34
N LEU A 50 3.98 6.09 -5.24
CA LEU A 50 3.35 4.77 -5.29
C LEU A 50 1.96 4.82 -5.95
N ILE A 51 1.19 5.90 -5.72
CA ILE A 51 -0.10 6.12 -6.40
C ILE A 51 0.10 6.29 -7.92
N GLN A 52 1.12 7.04 -8.35
CA GLN A 52 1.43 7.22 -9.77
C GLN A 52 1.93 5.94 -10.45
N GLU A 53 2.60 5.07 -9.69
CA GLU A 53 3.08 3.78 -10.16
C GLU A 53 2.00 2.68 -10.08
N ALA A 54 0.86 2.93 -9.44
CA ALA A 54 -0.19 1.93 -9.34
C ALA A 54 -1.09 1.94 -10.58
N ASP A 55 -1.45 0.76 -11.05
CA ASP A 55 -2.50 0.60 -12.05
C ASP A 55 -3.88 0.67 -11.37
N VAL A 56 -3.96 0.25 -10.10
CA VAL A 56 -5.17 0.25 -9.27
C VAL A 56 -4.87 0.78 -7.88
N PHE A 57 -5.76 1.63 -7.37
CA PHE A 57 -5.77 2.14 -6.00
C PHE A 57 -6.88 1.46 -5.20
N ILE A 58 -6.55 0.95 -4.01
CA ILE A 58 -7.52 0.42 -3.03
C ILE A 58 -7.40 1.23 -1.75
N GLY A 59 -8.49 1.90 -1.37
CA GLY A 59 -8.65 2.56 -0.06
C GLY A 59 -9.50 1.67 0.84
N ILE A 60 -8.98 1.35 2.03
CA ILE A 60 -9.65 0.56 3.06
C ILE A 60 -9.75 1.39 4.33
#